data_AF-H1Q1A7-F1
#
_entry.id   AF-H1Q1A7-F1
#
_cell.length_a   1.000
_cell.length_b   1.000
_cell.length_c   1.000
_cell.angle_alpha   90.00
_cell.angle_beta   90.00
_cell.angle_gamma   90.00
#
_symmetry.space_group_name_H-M   'P 1'
#
loop_
_entity.id
_entity.type
_entity.pdbx_description
1 polymer ?
#
loop_
_entity_poly.entity_id
_entity_poly.type
_entity_poly.pdbx_seq_one_letter_code
_entity_poly.pdbx_strand_id
1 'polypeptide(L)'
;MMERKIFARITTAFLFLLYATQINAQGNRDDYFVDGRTVFYRGQPMRGVDLRSFIILGYGYAKDRRNVYLDGCILRYVDPFTFQLKGNVTHKPSYDFDDHFFDDRYEGYLKTSNTVLFNGRVIEDAHVSSFKELTDGYARDSFNVYYMGRKVEDATSSSFRVLGNGYAEDSFNTYFRGERVK
;
A
#
# COMPACT_ATOMS: atom_id res chain seq x y z
N MET A 1 43.95 26.81 -50.28
CA MET A 1 42.58 27.14 -50.69
C MET A 1 41.65 26.78 -49.54
N MET A 2 41.10 27.81 -48.90
CA MET A 2 39.90 27.92 -48.04
C MET A 2 39.41 26.79 -47.12
N GLU A 3 39.08 27.22 -45.90
CA GLU A 3 38.51 26.54 -44.73
C GLU A 3 37.23 25.70 -44.97
N ARG A 4 36.96 24.75 -44.06
CA ARG A 4 35.82 24.88 -43.11
C ARG A 4 35.91 23.90 -41.94
N LYS A 5 35.90 24.47 -40.74
CA LYS A 5 35.70 23.83 -39.43
C LYS A 5 34.30 23.21 -39.34
N ILE A 6 34.11 22.15 -38.54
CA ILE A 6 33.00 22.01 -37.58
C ILE A 6 33.40 21.00 -36.49
N PHE A 7 33.01 21.36 -35.27
CA PHE A 7 33.31 20.80 -33.94
C PHE A 7 32.75 19.40 -33.67
N ALA A 8 33.45 18.61 -32.84
CA ALA A 8 32.93 18.14 -31.53
C ALA A 8 34.05 17.47 -30.69
N ARG A 9 34.43 18.13 -29.60
CA ARG A 9 35.22 17.59 -28.50
C ARG A 9 34.28 16.88 -27.53
N ILE A 10 34.49 15.61 -27.18
CA ILE A 10 34.28 15.10 -25.82
C ILE A 10 35.33 14.01 -25.56
N THR A 11 36.42 14.41 -24.90
CA THR A 11 37.34 13.50 -24.22
C THR A 11 36.83 13.21 -22.81
N THR A 12 37.11 11.99 -22.35
CA THR A 12 37.31 11.54 -20.96
C THR A 12 36.11 11.34 -20.02
N ALA A 13 35.76 10.07 -19.82
CA ALA A 13 35.67 9.45 -18.49
C ALA A 13 35.88 7.93 -18.61
N PHE A 14 37.14 7.56 -18.79
CA PHE A 14 37.66 6.19 -18.75
C PHE A 14 37.80 5.79 -17.28
N LEU A 15 36.70 5.44 -16.58
CA LEU A 15 36.78 4.82 -15.24
C LEU A 15 35.48 4.16 -14.79
N PHE A 16 34.80 3.40 -15.67
CA PHE A 16 33.88 2.34 -15.20
C PHE A 16 34.72 1.11 -14.84
N LEU A 17 35.50 1.31 -13.79
CA LEU A 17 36.27 0.33 -13.07
C LEU A 17 35.31 -0.80 -12.64
N LEU A 18 35.38 -1.92 -13.36
CA LEU A 18 35.75 -3.20 -12.76
C LEU A 18 35.38 -3.31 -11.26
N TYR A 19 34.11 -3.55 -10.94
CA TYR A 19 33.67 -4.26 -9.73
C TYR A 19 32.17 -4.57 -9.83
N ALA A 20 31.75 -5.20 -10.92
CA ALA A 20 30.56 -6.05 -10.86
C ALA A 20 31.06 -7.49 -10.73
N THR A 21 31.59 -7.82 -9.56
CA THR A 21 31.77 -9.24 -9.20
C THR A 21 30.41 -9.90 -9.28
N GLN A 22 30.25 -10.80 -10.24
CA GLN A 22 29.18 -11.77 -10.21
C GLN A 22 29.37 -12.68 -8.98
N ILE A 23 28.23 -13.20 -8.50
CA ILE A 23 28.05 -14.36 -7.63
C ILE A 23 28.20 -14.10 -6.11
N ASN A 24 27.05 -13.96 -5.46
CA ASN A 24 26.55 -15.02 -4.56
C ASN A 24 25.13 -15.33 -5.05
N ALA A 25 24.92 -16.38 -5.85
CA ALA A 25 24.69 -17.75 -5.38
C ALA A 25 23.79 -17.75 -4.15
N GLN A 26 22.53 -18.18 -4.36
CA GLN A 26 21.53 -18.61 -3.37
C GLN A 26 22.09 -18.76 -1.94
N GLY A 27 22.20 -17.63 -1.24
CA GLY A 27 22.70 -17.55 0.11
C GLY A 27 21.62 -16.84 0.90
N ASN A 28 21.04 -17.57 1.85
CA ASN A 28 20.03 -17.12 2.80
C ASN A 28 20.58 -15.95 3.64
N ARG A 29 20.65 -14.75 3.06
CA ARG A 29 20.74 -13.49 3.77
C ARG A 29 19.35 -12.90 3.69
N ASP A 30 18.75 -12.69 4.86
CA ASP A 30 17.55 -11.89 4.96
C ASP A 30 17.88 -10.52 4.37
N ASP A 31 17.43 -10.28 3.14
CA ASP A 31 17.63 -9.00 2.46
C ASP A 31 16.94 -7.86 3.26
N TYR A 32 15.99 -8.22 4.13
CA TYR A 32 15.39 -7.34 5.12
C TYR A 32 16.05 -7.49 6.49
N PHE A 33 16.26 -6.37 7.19
CA PHE A 33 16.60 -6.37 8.61
C PHE A 33 15.98 -5.17 9.32
N VAL A 34 15.90 -5.26 10.66
CA VAL A 34 15.33 -4.19 11.51
C VAL A 34 16.37 -3.78 12.54
N ASP A 35 16.70 -2.49 12.63
CA ASP A 35 17.67 -1.96 13.62
C ASP A 35 17.02 -1.51 14.95
N GLY A 36 15.76 -1.88 15.15
CA GLY A 36 14.91 -1.48 16.28
C GLY A 36 14.10 -0.20 16.04
N ARG A 37 14.43 0.60 15.01
CA ARG A 37 13.67 1.83 14.66
C ARG A 37 13.34 1.96 13.19
N THR A 38 14.01 1.20 12.33
CA THR A 38 13.92 1.32 10.89
C THR A 38 14.00 -0.07 10.29
N VAL A 39 13.15 -0.33 9.30
CA VAL A 39 13.26 -1.49 8.43
C VAL A 39 14.18 -1.12 7.28
N PHE A 40 15.12 -2.01 6.95
CA PHE A 40 16.00 -1.87 5.81
C PHE A 40 15.76 -2.98 4.81
N TYR A 41 15.96 -2.69 3.53
CA TYR A 41 16.10 -3.68 2.46
C TYR A 41 17.44 -3.45 1.76
N ARG A 42 18.31 -4.47 1.73
CA ARG A 42 19.68 -4.41 1.19
C ARG A 42 20.48 -3.18 1.67
N GLY A 43 20.33 -2.86 2.96
CA GLY A 43 21.00 -1.72 3.60
C GLY A 43 20.36 -0.35 3.34
N GLN A 44 19.28 -0.28 2.56
CA GLN A 44 18.54 0.97 2.31
C GLN A 44 17.37 1.10 3.27
N PRO A 45 17.20 2.25 3.96
CA PRO A 45 16.11 2.46 4.90
C PRO A 45 14.77 2.59 4.16
N MET A 46 13.77 1.85 4.63
CA MET A 46 12.41 1.88 4.10
C MET A 46 11.57 2.88 4.89
N ARG A 47 10.88 3.77 4.18
CA ARG A 47 10.01 4.80 4.77
C ARG A 47 8.56 4.34 4.80
N GLY A 48 7.82 4.80 5.82
CA GLY A 48 6.38 4.55 5.94
C GLY A 48 6.01 3.12 6.32
N VAL A 49 7.00 2.28 6.65
CA VAL A 49 6.81 0.93 7.16
C VAL A 49 6.23 1.00 8.57
N ASP A 50 5.19 0.22 8.81
CA ASP A 50 4.63 0.03 10.12
C ASP A 50 5.45 -0.98 10.93
N LEU A 51 6.50 -0.48 11.58
CA LEU A 51 7.47 -1.29 12.36
C LEU A 51 6.82 -2.27 13.34
N ARG A 52 5.71 -1.87 13.96
CA ARG A 52 5.04 -2.68 14.99
C ARG A 52 4.40 -3.95 14.41
N SER A 53 4.06 -3.95 13.13
CA SER A 53 3.37 -5.05 12.45
C SER A 53 4.20 -5.66 11.31
N PHE A 54 5.45 -5.24 11.16
CA PHE A 54 6.30 -5.67 10.06
C PHE A 54 6.78 -7.11 10.24
N ILE A 55 6.55 -7.94 9.23
CA ILE A 55 6.89 -9.37 9.19
C ILE A 55 7.68 -9.64 7.91
N ILE A 56 8.87 -10.23 8.05
CA ILE A 56 9.65 -10.74 6.92
C ILE A 56 9.11 -12.13 6.57
N LEU A 57 8.65 -12.31 5.34
CA LEU A 57 8.07 -13.57 4.86
C LEU A 57 9.10 -14.45 4.13
N GLY A 58 10.26 -13.87 3.78
CA GLY A 58 11.30 -14.52 2.99
C GLY A 58 11.08 -14.38 1.48
N TYR A 59 12.05 -14.87 0.70
CA TYR A 59 12.01 -14.81 -0.78
C TYR A 59 11.81 -13.39 -1.36
N GLY A 60 12.34 -12.37 -0.68
CA GLY A 60 12.13 -10.97 -1.05
C GLY A 60 10.78 -10.40 -0.61
N TYR A 61 9.89 -11.19 -0.01
CA TYR A 61 8.62 -10.72 0.50
C TYR A 61 8.69 -10.33 1.98
N ALA A 62 7.97 -9.26 2.30
CA ALA A 62 7.64 -8.85 3.66
C ALA A 62 6.23 -8.23 3.67
N LYS A 63 5.64 -8.02 4.84
CA LYS A 63 4.35 -7.34 4.99
C LYS A 63 4.30 -6.56 6.28
N ASP A 64 3.46 -5.54 6.34
CA ASP A 64 2.99 -4.93 7.58
C ASP A 64 1.45 -4.80 7.55
N ARG A 65 0.84 -4.15 8.55
CA ARG A 65 -0.63 -3.98 8.59
C ARG A 65 -1.22 -3.16 7.45
N ARG A 66 -0.39 -2.47 6.65
CA ARG A 66 -0.81 -1.55 5.58
C ARG A 66 -0.37 -1.99 4.20
N ASN A 67 0.71 -2.76 4.08
CA ASN A 67 1.37 -3.01 2.81
C ASN A 67 1.96 -4.42 2.74
N VAL A 68 1.99 -4.98 1.54
CA VAL A 68 2.88 -6.08 1.19
C VAL A 68 4.07 -5.50 0.43
N TYR A 69 5.25 -6.04 0.68
CA TYR A 69 6.49 -5.63 0.06
C TYR A 69 7.08 -6.79 -0.74
N LEU A 70 7.67 -6.45 -1.89
CA LEU A 70 8.56 -7.31 -2.67
C LEU A 70 9.83 -6.51 -2.97
N ASP A 71 10.97 -7.03 -2.57
CA ASP A 71 12.28 -6.44 -2.81
C ASP A 71 12.38 -4.96 -2.37
N GLY A 72 11.86 -4.68 -1.17
CA GLY A 72 11.79 -3.35 -0.57
C GLY A 72 10.69 -2.43 -1.15
N CYS A 73 10.01 -2.85 -2.20
CA CYS A 73 8.99 -2.05 -2.88
C CYS A 73 7.57 -2.47 -2.45
N ILE A 74 6.66 -1.49 -2.30
CA ILE A 74 5.24 -1.79 -1.98
C ILE A 74 4.58 -2.44 -3.19
N LEU A 75 4.04 -3.64 -2.99
CA LEU A 75 3.12 -4.28 -3.94
C LEU A 75 1.75 -3.62 -3.84
N ARG A 76 1.36 -2.92 -4.90
CA ARG A 76 0.08 -2.22 -5.00
C ARG A 76 -1.05 -3.22 -5.18
N TYR A 77 -2.24 -2.85 -4.69
CA TYR A 77 -3.48 -3.64 -4.85
C TYR A 77 -3.44 -5.03 -4.20
N VAL A 78 -2.50 -5.24 -3.28
CA VAL A 78 -2.39 -6.46 -2.50
C VAL A 78 -2.87 -6.15 -1.09
N ASP A 79 -3.89 -6.87 -0.65
CA ASP A 79 -4.32 -6.84 0.73
C ASP A 79 -3.28 -7.54 1.62
N PRO A 80 -2.62 -6.82 2.55
CA PRO A 80 -1.68 -7.44 3.44
C PRO A 80 -2.31 -8.53 4.30
N PHE A 81 -3.59 -8.45 4.68
CA PHE A 81 -4.19 -9.45 5.56
C PHE A 81 -4.32 -10.82 4.88
N THR A 82 -4.83 -10.85 3.65
CA THR A 82 -5.01 -12.10 2.89
C THR A 82 -3.75 -12.57 2.15
N PHE A 83 -2.70 -11.76 2.08
CA PHE A 83 -1.45 -12.15 1.43
C PHE A 83 -0.70 -13.21 2.24
N GLN A 84 -0.44 -14.35 1.57
CA GLN A 84 0.33 -15.47 2.07
C GLN A 84 1.18 -16.07 0.94
N LEU A 85 2.40 -16.50 1.26
CA LEU A 85 3.23 -17.27 0.33
C LEU A 85 2.72 -18.71 0.28
N LYS A 86 2.51 -19.23 -0.94
CA LYS A 86 2.16 -20.65 -1.12
C LYS A 86 3.43 -21.50 -1.01
N GLY A 87 3.68 -22.07 0.16
CA GLY A 87 4.78 -23.01 0.41
C GLY A 87 5.00 -23.27 1.89
N ASN A 88 5.73 -24.35 2.22
CA ASN A 88 6.18 -24.61 3.59
C ASN A 88 7.19 -23.53 4.01
N VAL A 89 6.72 -22.39 4.50
CA VAL A 89 7.57 -21.34 5.05
C VAL A 89 8.21 -21.88 6.33
N THR A 90 9.43 -22.40 6.22
CA THR A 90 10.23 -22.93 7.34
C THR A 90 10.80 -21.84 8.26
N HIS A 91 10.45 -20.58 8.03
CA HIS A 91 10.67 -19.49 8.98
C HIS A 91 9.33 -19.03 9.51
N LYS A 92 8.87 -19.68 10.58
CA LYS A 92 8.11 -18.94 11.60
C LYS A 92 9.02 -17.78 12.04
N PRO A 93 8.57 -16.52 11.95
CA PRO A 93 9.35 -15.38 12.43
C PRO A 93 9.84 -15.68 13.85
N SER A 94 11.13 -15.46 14.13
CA SER A 94 11.76 -15.71 15.44
C SER A 94 11.31 -14.74 16.54
N TYR A 95 10.31 -13.91 16.26
CA TYR A 95 9.69 -13.08 17.26
C TYR A 95 8.45 -13.78 17.79
N ASP A 96 8.32 -13.81 19.13
CA ASP A 96 7.13 -14.17 19.90
C ASP A 96 5.99 -13.15 19.64
N PHE A 97 5.69 -12.87 18.37
CA PHE A 97 4.51 -12.11 17.98
C PHE A 97 3.37 -13.09 17.85
N ASP A 98 2.41 -12.94 18.76
CA ASP A 98 1.12 -13.58 18.71
C ASP A 98 0.49 -13.33 17.33
N ASP A 99 0.35 -14.38 16.53
CA ASP A 99 -0.24 -14.36 15.18
C ASP A 99 -1.68 -13.80 15.19
N HIS A 100 -2.28 -13.72 16.37
CA HIS A 100 -3.56 -13.06 16.63
C HIS A 100 -3.56 -11.55 16.33
N PHE A 101 -2.41 -10.92 16.07
CA PHE A 101 -2.37 -9.51 15.64
C PHE A 101 -3.00 -9.27 14.26
N PHE A 102 -3.19 -10.32 13.44
CA PHE A 102 -3.82 -10.24 12.11
C PHE A 102 -5.08 -11.11 11.96
N ASP A 103 -5.46 -11.87 13.00
CA ASP A 103 -6.68 -12.72 13.00
C ASP A 103 -7.96 -11.93 13.30
N ASP A 104 -7.83 -10.65 13.70
CA ASP A 104 -8.93 -9.71 13.63
C ASP A 104 -9.20 -9.39 12.16
N ARG A 105 -10.05 -10.21 11.53
CA ARG A 105 -10.66 -9.94 10.22
C ARG A 105 -11.11 -8.49 10.22
N TYR A 106 -10.40 -7.64 9.48
CA TYR A 106 -10.72 -6.22 9.39
C TYR A 106 -12.04 -6.09 8.62
N GLU A 107 -13.15 -6.09 9.36
CA GLU A 107 -14.48 -5.79 8.83
C GLU A 107 -14.60 -4.27 8.67
N GLY A 108 -14.98 -3.82 7.48
CA GLY A 108 -15.13 -2.40 7.15
C GLY A 108 -14.06 -1.87 6.20
N TYR A 109 -13.80 -0.57 6.31
CA TYR A 109 -12.86 0.12 5.44
C TYR A 109 -11.42 -0.01 5.95
N LEU A 110 -10.50 -0.28 5.02
CA LEU A 110 -9.07 -0.29 5.29
C LEU A 110 -8.37 0.67 4.33
N LYS A 111 -7.78 1.74 4.87
CA LYS A 111 -6.93 2.65 4.12
C LYS A 111 -5.48 2.20 4.20
N THR A 112 -4.95 1.74 3.08
CA THR A 112 -3.51 1.49 2.91
C THR A 112 -2.81 2.76 2.44
N SER A 113 -1.50 2.68 2.18
CA SER A 113 -0.74 3.81 1.63
C SER A 113 -1.18 4.23 0.22
N ASN A 114 -1.78 3.32 -0.56
CA ASN A 114 -2.01 3.51 -2.00
C ASN A 114 -3.34 2.96 -2.52
N THR A 115 -4.16 2.37 -1.66
CA THR A 115 -5.49 1.86 -1.99
C THR A 115 -6.42 1.91 -0.77
N VAL A 116 -7.72 1.87 -1.02
CA VAL A 116 -8.73 1.66 0.02
C VAL A 116 -9.43 0.34 -0.28
N LEU A 117 -9.61 -0.46 0.76
CA LEU A 117 -10.32 -1.73 0.68
C LEU A 117 -11.59 -1.68 1.53
N PHE A 118 -12.55 -2.52 1.18
CA PHE A 118 -13.68 -2.87 2.03
C PHE A 118 -13.75 -4.40 2.16
N ASN A 119 -13.64 -4.93 3.38
CA ASN A 119 -13.60 -6.38 3.64
C ASN A 119 -12.59 -7.12 2.73
N GLY A 120 -11.38 -6.57 2.59
CA GLY A 120 -10.30 -7.14 1.76
C GLY A 120 -10.46 -6.94 0.24
N ARG A 121 -11.53 -6.28 -0.23
CA ARG A 121 -11.72 -5.98 -1.67
C ARG A 121 -11.35 -4.54 -1.98
N VAL A 122 -10.58 -4.32 -3.04
CA VAL A 122 -10.18 -2.99 -3.51
C VAL A 122 -11.41 -2.17 -3.95
N ILE A 123 -11.45 -0.89 -3.54
CA ILE A 123 -12.36 0.12 -4.07
C ILE A 123 -11.60 0.90 -5.13
N GLU A 124 -11.84 0.60 -6.40
CA GLU A 124 -11.00 1.06 -7.51
C GLU A 124 -10.95 2.59 -7.66
N ASP A 125 -12.06 3.28 -7.43
CA ASP A 125 -12.17 4.74 -7.62
C ASP A 125 -11.88 5.56 -6.36
N ALA A 126 -11.43 4.92 -5.28
CA ALA A 126 -11.19 5.59 -4.01
C ALA A 126 -9.97 6.52 -4.07
N HIS A 127 -10.20 7.81 -3.81
CA HIS A 127 -9.11 8.76 -3.68
C HIS A 127 -8.47 8.67 -2.28
N VAL A 128 -7.49 7.77 -2.18
CA VAL A 128 -6.84 7.32 -0.94
C VAL A 128 -6.44 8.46 -0.01
N SER A 129 -5.81 9.52 -0.53
CA SER A 129 -5.27 10.59 0.31
C SER A 129 -6.36 11.34 1.07
N SER A 130 -7.53 11.55 0.46
CA SER A 130 -8.67 12.24 1.08
C SER A 130 -9.77 11.31 1.61
N PHE A 131 -9.61 9.99 1.43
CA PHE A 131 -10.56 9.01 1.93
C PHE A 131 -10.74 9.12 3.46
N LYS A 132 -11.99 9.21 3.88
CA LYS A 132 -12.45 9.30 5.25
C LYS A 132 -13.64 8.39 5.45
N GLU A 133 -13.48 7.42 6.34
CA GLU A 133 -14.58 6.63 6.87
C GLU A 133 -15.50 7.51 7.72
N LEU A 134 -16.81 7.32 7.56
CA LEU A 134 -17.87 7.98 8.32
C LEU A 134 -18.57 6.92 9.20
N THR A 135 -19.71 7.28 9.80
CA THR A 135 -20.51 6.33 10.58
C THR A 135 -21.45 5.51 9.69
N ASP A 136 -22.06 4.47 10.27
CA ASP A 136 -23.09 3.64 9.63
C ASP A 136 -22.68 2.99 8.30
N GLY A 137 -21.40 2.66 8.14
CA GLY A 137 -20.87 2.03 6.95
C GLY A 137 -20.72 2.96 5.75
N TYR A 138 -20.91 4.27 5.94
CA TYR A 138 -20.58 5.27 4.91
C TYR A 138 -19.10 5.65 4.97
N ALA A 139 -18.58 6.06 3.83
CA ALA A 139 -17.30 6.74 3.72
C ALA A 139 -17.36 7.76 2.58
N ARG A 140 -16.40 8.68 2.52
CA ARG A 140 -16.25 9.58 1.39
C ARG A 140 -14.79 9.87 1.11
N ASP A 141 -14.51 10.24 -0.12
CA ASP A 141 -13.30 10.95 -0.48
C ASP A 141 -13.65 12.34 -1.03
N SER A 142 -12.69 13.03 -1.67
CA SER A 142 -12.93 14.36 -2.23
C SER A 142 -13.94 14.37 -3.38
N PHE A 143 -14.19 13.24 -4.03
CA PHE A 143 -14.93 13.13 -5.28
C PHE A 143 -16.18 12.26 -5.15
N ASN A 144 -16.12 11.22 -4.31
CA ASN A 144 -17.11 10.17 -4.25
C ASN A 144 -17.57 9.92 -2.80
N VAL A 145 -18.76 9.34 -2.69
CA VAL A 145 -19.31 8.78 -1.45
C VAL A 145 -19.45 7.27 -1.64
N TYR A 146 -19.25 6.53 -0.57
CA TYR A 146 -19.34 5.08 -0.55
C TYR A 146 -20.22 4.60 0.59
N TYR A 147 -20.91 3.48 0.37
CA TYR A 147 -21.62 2.71 1.38
C TYR A 147 -21.15 1.25 1.30
N MET A 148 -20.55 0.74 2.37
CA MET A 148 -20.03 -0.64 2.47
C MET A 148 -19.18 -1.04 1.24
N GLY A 149 -18.24 -0.18 0.87
CA GLY A 149 -17.33 -0.37 -0.26
C GLY A 149 -17.90 -0.08 -1.64
N ARG A 150 -19.20 0.20 -1.78
CA ARG A 150 -19.84 0.53 -3.06
C ARG A 150 -19.99 2.03 -3.19
N LYS A 151 -19.75 2.58 -4.38
CA LYS A 151 -20.02 3.99 -4.67
C LYS A 151 -21.53 4.26 -4.56
N VAL A 152 -21.87 5.37 -3.91
CA VAL A 152 -23.25 5.90 -3.84
C VAL A 152 -23.44 6.79 -5.05
N GLU A 153 -24.36 6.40 -5.94
CA GLU A 153 -24.63 7.16 -7.15
C GLU A 153 -25.34 8.49 -6.86
N ASP A 154 -25.07 9.49 -7.69
CA ASP A 154 -25.57 10.87 -7.57
C ASP A 154 -25.22 11.63 -6.28
N ALA A 155 -24.39 11.05 -5.40
CA ALA A 155 -24.02 11.67 -4.13
C ALA A 155 -22.99 12.79 -4.27
N THR A 156 -23.27 13.92 -3.63
CA THR A 156 -22.36 15.06 -3.58
C THR A 156 -21.41 14.95 -2.38
N SER A 157 -20.18 14.49 -2.61
CA SER A 157 -19.18 14.24 -1.56
C SER A 157 -18.93 15.43 -0.63
N SER A 158 -18.93 16.65 -1.17
CA SER A 158 -18.58 17.88 -0.45
C SER A 158 -19.58 18.25 0.64
N SER A 159 -20.87 17.99 0.43
CA SER A 159 -21.94 18.28 1.38
C SER A 159 -22.52 17.05 2.08
N PHE A 160 -22.03 15.85 1.75
CA PHE A 160 -22.51 14.59 2.32
C PHE A 160 -22.33 14.54 3.85
N ARG A 161 -23.41 14.22 4.56
CA ARG A 161 -23.41 13.99 6.01
C ARG A 161 -24.26 12.76 6.36
N VAL A 162 -23.82 12.00 7.35
CA VAL A 162 -24.57 10.87 7.89
C VAL A 162 -25.52 11.37 8.97
N LEU A 163 -26.80 11.01 8.86
CA LEU A 163 -27.86 11.38 9.80
C LEU A 163 -28.04 10.34 10.92
N GLY A 164 -27.58 9.11 10.69
CA GLY A 164 -27.69 8.00 11.62
C GLY A 164 -28.73 6.96 11.19
N ASN A 165 -28.68 5.78 11.79
CA ASN A 165 -29.53 4.63 11.47
C ASN A 165 -29.51 4.24 9.98
N GLY A 166 -28.38 4.46 9.30
CA GLY A 166 -28.22 4.21 7.87
C GLY A 166 -28.72 5.33 6.95
N TYR A 167 -29.30 6.40 7.50
CA TYR A 167 -29.66 7.58 6.73
C TYR A 167 -28.48 8.53 6.57
N ALA A 168 -28.42 9.16 5.41
CA ALA A 168 -27.47 10.22 5.08
C ALA A 168 -28.13 11.21 4.11
N GLU A 169 -27.55 12.39 3.96
CA GLU A 169 -28.01 13.39 3.00
C GLU A 169 -26.83 14.12 2.38
N ASP A 170 -27.07 14.69 1.20
CA ASP A 170 -26.25 15.76 0.65
C ASP A 170 -27.13 17.01 0.42
N SER A 171 -26.62 17.99 -0.33
CA SER A 171 -27.35 19.23 -0.60
C SER A 171 -28.64 19.04 -1.43
N PHE A 172 -28.82 17.90 -2.07
CA PHE A 172 -29.84 17.66 -3.08
C PHE A 172 -30.72 16.44 -2.78
N ASN A 173 -30.19 15.45 -2.08
CA ASN A 173 -30.80 14.13 -1.94
C ASN A 173 -30.63 13.58 -0.51
N THR A 174 -31.58 12.72 -0.12
CA THR A 174 -31.47 11.86 1.06
C THR A 174 -31.20 10.42 0.61
N TYR A 175 -30.43 9.69 1.40
CA TYR A 175 -30.01 8.33 1.13
C TYR A 175 -30.32 7.44 2.33
N PHE A 176 -30.67 6.19 2.05
CA PHE A 176 -30.78 5.13 3.04
C PHE A 176 -29.92 3.96 2.59
N ARG A 177 -28.90 3.63 3.37
CA ARG A 177 -27.94 2.55 3.11
C ARG A 177 -27.35 2.59 1.69
N GLY A 178 -26.93 3.77 1.27
CA GLY A 178 -26.32 4.00 -0.05
C GLY A 178 -27.29 4.13 -1.22
N GLU A 179 -28.60 4.01 -0.98
CA GLU A 179 -29.62 4.17 -2.03
C GLU A 179 -30.35 5.51 -1.84
N ARG A 180 -30.55 6.26 -2.92
CA ARG A 180 -31.31 7.51 -2.86
C ARG A 180 -32.78 7.24 -2.52
N VAL A 181 -33.29 7.93 -1.50
CA VAL A 181 -34.71 7.93 -1.12
C VAL A 181 -35.46 8.93 -2.02
N LYS A 182 -36.59 8.52 -2.58
CA LYS A 182 -37.47 9.36 -3.42
C LYS A 182 -38.52 10.08 -2.60
#